data_AF-A0A321LXV6-F1
#
_entry.id   AF-A0A321LXV6-F1
#
_cell.length_a   1.000
_cell.length_b   1.000
_cell.length_c   1.000
_cell.angle_alpha   90.00
_cell.angle_beta   90.00
_cell.angle_gamma   90.00
#
_symmetry.space_group_name_H-M   'P 1'
#
loop_
_entity.id
_entity.type
_entity.pdbx_description
1 polymer ?
#
loop_
_entity_poly.entity_id
_entity_poly.type
_entity_poly.pdbx_seq_one_letter_code
_entity_poly.pdbx_strand_id
1 'polypeptide(L)'
;MLSKKTDYSTDQLRIVVKKQSELWQEGIALGEMFARQKTLAAALDDAPEDEDEEPESDVAGAKAEQQELHEGGYGGGKWGRYLRAPDFYFEIMREFGDKFIRLGDIASIRFGIKSGCDAFFMPRDVSKDMLADYPTEKDWPKSLLMRSCKRSEVESGAVLIIQAGDKTVHPIEKEFVRPELHSLMKVDRPIVRPEELDRVVLWVDKPLHEIKGTYAYDYIRWGSRQTFTSKKSKPVPVPERSTCQSRELWYNVTGLEPGIAFWPMAQQYRHIIAANPENLSCNHNLFDLHPFKSIWTREL
;
A
#
# COMPACT_ATOMS: atom_id res chain seq x y z
N MET A 1 -0.78 -13.22 47.93
CA MET A 1 -1.65 -12.08 48.30
C MET A 1 -2.10 -11.33 47.05
N LEU A 2 -2.72 -12.02 46.07
CA LEU A 2 -3.25 -11.42 44.82
C LEU A 2 -4.47 -12.23 44.34
N SER A 3 -5.44 -12.48 45.22
CA SER A 3 -6.75 -13.02 44.81
C SER A 3 -7.72 -11.83 44.71
N LYS A 4 -7.84 -11.25 43.52
CA LYS A 4 -8.85 -10.22 43.21
C LYS A 4 -9.87 -10.84 42.25
N LYS A 5 -11.16 -10.63 42.55
CA LYS A 5 -12.27 -11.12 41.72
C LYS A 5 -12.82 -10.05 40.75
N THR A 6 -12.36 -8.82 40.90
CA THR A 6 -12.80 -7.65 40.13
C THR A 6 -11.57 -6.80 39.79
N ASP A 7 -11.74 -5.92 38.79
CA ASP A 7 -10.75 -4.92 38.44
C ASP A 7 -10.34 -4.08 39.66
N TYR A 8 -9.07 -3.71 39.72
CA TYR A 8 -8.50 -2.93 40.82
C TYR A 8 -7.36 -2.05 40.29
N SER A 9 -7.39 -0.76 40.60
CA SER A 9 -6.40 0.20 40.14
C SER A 9 -5.94 1.11 41.28
N THR A 10 -4.64 1.43 41.32
CA THR A 10 -4.01 2.44 42.16
C THR A 10 -2.96 3.18 41.35
N ASP A 11 -2.40 4.27 41.90
CA ASP A 11 -1.30 5.02 41.28
C ASP A 11 -0.05 4.17 40.98
N GLN A 12 0.10 3.02 41.61
CA GLN A 12 1.26 2.14 41.47
C GLN A 12 0.99 0.86 40.68
N LEU A 13 -0.27 0.40 40.62
CA LEU A 13 -0.58 -0.87 39.98
C LEU A 13 -2.01 -0.91 39.44
N ARG A 14 -2.18 -1.66 38.35
CA ARG A 14 -3.48 -1.96 37.77
C ARG A 14 -3.66 -3.45 37.55
N ILE A 15 -4.81 -3.96 37.97
CA ILE A 15 -5.26 -5.35 37.83
C ILE A 15 -6.56 -5.33 37.03
N VAL A 16 -6.56 -6.01 35.88
CA VAL A 16 -7.75 -6.22 35.06
C VAL A 16 -8.10 -7.71 35.12
N VAL A 17 -9.29 -8.03 35.61
CA VAL A 17 -9.77 -9.40 35.77
C VAL A 17 -10.65 -9.74 34.57
N LYS A 18 -10.25 -10.76 33.81
CA LYS A 18 -11.00 -11.28 32.66
C LYS A 18 -11.32 -12.76 32.83
N LYS A 19 -12.50 -13.18 32.38
CA LYS A 19 -12.82 -14.61 32.32
C LYS A 19 -12.01 -15.24 31.20
N GLN A 20 -11.45 -16.42 31.47
CA GLN A 20 -10.72 -17.19 30.46
C GLN A 20 -11.59 -17.49 29.23
N SER A 21 -12.88 -17.75 29.44
CA SER A 21 -13.84 -18.01 28.35
C SER A 21 -14.02 -16.80 27.42
N GLU A 22 -14.00 -15.58 27.94
CA GLU A 22 -14.12 -14.36 27.14
C GLU A 22 -12.88 -14.18 26.27
N LEU A 23 -11.69 -14.38 26.84
CA LEU A 23 -10.43 -14.31 26.08
C LEU A 23 -10.36 -15.37 24.99
N TRP A 24 -10.86 -16.58 25.27
CA TRP A 24 -10.95 -17.67 24.31
C TRP A 24 -11.89 -17.34 23.13
N GLN A 25 -13.09 -16.86 23.44
CA GLN A 25 -14.06 -16.45 22.42
C GLN A 25 -13.53 -15.31 21.54
N GLU A 26 -12.85 -14.33 22.14
CA GLU A 26 -12.22 -13.25 21.38
C GLU A 26 -11.19 -13.76 20.39
N GLY A 27 -10.40 -14.76 20.77
CA GLY A 27 -9.39 -15.33 19.90
C GLY A 27 -9.94 -16.24 18.81
N ILE A 28 -11.00 -17.01 19.08
CA ILE A 28 -11.73 -17.72 18.02
C ILE A 28 -12.27 -16.72 16.99
N ALA A 29 -12.99 -15.69 17.44
CA ALA A 29 -13.55 -14.68 16.54
C ALA A 29 -12.47 -13.96 15.72
N LEU A 30 -11.27 -13.77 16.30
CA LEU A 30 -10.11 -13.22 15.59
C LEU A 30 -9.58 -14.19 14.52
N GLY A 31 -9.49 -15.48 14.83
CA GLY A 31 -9.11 -16.53 13.89
C GLY A 31 -10.07 -16.63 12.71
N GLU A 32 -11.37 -16.65 12.97
CA GLU A 32 -12.41 -16.65 11.94
C GLU A 32 -12.35 -15.39 11.04
N MET A 33 -12.04 -14.23 11.62
CA MET A 33 -11.85 -13.00 10.84
C MET A 33 -10.61 -13.09 9.94
N PHE A 34 -9.48 -13.57 10.44
CA PHE A 34 -8.27 -13.74 9.61
C PHE A 34 -8.45 -14.80 8.52
N ALA A 35 -9.12 -15.92 8.81
CA ALA A 35 -9.45 -16.91 7.82
C ALA A 35 -10.29 -16.32 6.69
N ARG A 36 -11.35 -15.55 7.02
CA ARG A 36 -12.16 -14.83 6.03
C ARG A 36 -11.32 -13.86 5.20
N GLN A 37 -10.45 -13.07 5.83
CA GLN A 37 -9.55 -12.14 5.13
C GLN A 37 -8.59 -12.88 4.18
N LYS A 38 -8.03 -14.01 4.60
CA LYS A 38 -7.15 -14.85 3.77
C LYS A 38 -7.90 -15.42 2.56
N THR A 39 -9.11 -15.94 2.76
CA THR A 39 -9.96 -16.42 1.66
C THR A 39 -10.30 -15.30 0.67
N LEU A 40 -10.61 -14.10 1.18
CA LEU A 40 -10.89 -12.93 0.35
C LEU A 40 -9.66 -12.47 -0.46
N ALA A 41 -8.47 -12.51 0.13
CA ALA A 41 -7.23 -12.21 -0.56
C ALA A 41 -6.93 -13.25 -1.66
N ALA A 42 -7.01 -14.54 -1.32
CA ALA A 42 -6.74 -15.63 -2.26
C ALA A 42 -7.73 -15.72 -3.44
N ALA A 43 -8.97 -15.25 -3.27
CA ALA A 43 -9.95 -15.20 -4.35
C ALA A 43 -9.67 -14.10 -5.40
N LEU A 44 -8.73 -13.19 -5.12
CA LEU A 44 -8.49 -11.98 -5.91
C LEU A 44 -7.02 -11.80 -6.32
N ASP A 45 -6.07 -12.49 -5.68
CA ASP A 45 -4.65 -12.48 -6.06
C ASP A 45 -4.25 -13.75 -6.85
N ASP A 46 -3.64 -13.52 -8.02
CA ASP A 46 -2.78 -14.47 -8.75
C ASP A 46 -1.28 -14.12 -8.50
N ALA A 47 -0.99 -13.35 -7.45
CA ALA A 47 0.35 -12.85 -7.13
C ALA A 47 0.95 -13.61 -5.91
N PRO A 48 2.18 -14.14 -6.00
CA PRO A 48 2.76 -14.98 -4.95
C PRO A 48 3.18 -14.19 -3.70
N GLU A 49 3.03 -14.86 -2.55
CA GLU A 49 3.60 -14.46 -1.26
C GLU A 49 5.14 -14.52 -1.36
N ASP A 50 5.78 -13.36 -1.49
CA ASP A 50 7.23 -13.22 -1.29
C ASP A 50 7.50 -13.25 0.23
N GLU A 51 8.04 -14.37 0.73
CA GLU A 51 8.42 -14.61 2.14
C GLU A 51 9.56 -13.69 2.63
N ASP A 52 10.26 -12.99 1.73
CA ASP A 52 11.51 -12.27 2.04
C ASP A 52 11.36 -10.75 2.29
N GLU A 53 10.15 -10.18 2.29
CA GLU A 53 9.95 -8.77 2.62
C GLU A 53 9.31 -8.58 4.00
N GLU A 54 10.15 -8.55 5.04
CA GLU A 54 9.76 -7.94 6.32
C GLU A 54 9.53 -6.43 6.11
N PRO A 55 8.39 -5.88 6.55
CA PRO A 55 8.15 -4.44 6.48
C PRO A 55 9.22 -3.69 7.29
N GLU A 56 9.83 -2.67 6.70
CA GLU A 56 10.69 -1.70 7.42
C GLU A 56 9.79 -0.85 8.32
N SER A 57 9.41 -1.41 9.48
CA SER A 57 8.86 -0.63 10.57
C SER A 57 9.37 -1.22 11.89
N ASP A 58 10.16 -0.43 12.62
CA ASP A 58 10.53 -0.67 14.03
C ASP A 58 9.30 -0.49 14.96
N VAL A 59 8.12 -0.91 14.53
CA VAL A 59 6.96 -1.02 15.39
C VAL A 59 7.00 -2.41 15.99
N ALA A 60 7.54 -2.51 17.20
CA ALA A 60 7.38 -3.65 18.08
C ALA A 60 5.88 -3.85 18.37
N GLY A 61 5.17 -4.51 17.46
CA GLY A 61 3.72 -4.58 17.46
C GLY A 61 3.20 -5.54 16.40
N ALA A 62 3.20 -6.82 16.75
CA ALA A 62 2.65 -7.95 16.01
C ALA A 62 3.45 -8.36 14.76
N LYS A 63 4.56 -9.08 15.00
CA LYS A 63 4.73 -10.35 14.30
C LYS A 63 3.45 -11.14 14.50
N ALA A 64 2.51 -11.04 13.57
CA ALA A 64 1.63 -12.16 13.35
C ALA A 64 2.56 -13.23 12.79
N GLU A 65 3.13 -14.04 13.68
CA GLU A 65 3.51 -15.39 13.26
C GLU A 65 2.31 -15.88 12.46
N GLN A 66 2.51 -16.09 11.16
CA GLN A 66 1.59 -16.86 10.35
C GLN A 66 1.67 -18.31 10.87
N GLN A 67 1.23 -18.53 12.10
CA GLN A 67 0.87 -19.86 12.55
C GLN A 67 -0.25 -20.28 11.60
N GLU A 68 -0.06 -21.41 10.94
CA GLU A 68 -1.09 -22.08 10.17
C GLU A 68 -2.36 -22.16 11.02
N LEU A 69 -3.27 -21.22 10.80
CA LEU A 69 -4.56 -21.19 11.46
C LEU A 69 -5.32 -22.38 10.89
N HIS A 70 -5.37 -23.49 11.63
CA HIS A 70 -6.34 -24.54 11.37
C HIS A 70 -7.73 -23.91 11.23
N GLU A 71 -8.49 -24.27 10.20
CA GLU A 71 -9.85 -23.78 9.99
C GLU A 71 -10.69 -23.98 11.27
N GLY A 72 -11.15 -22.88 11.88
CA GLY A 72 -11.89 -22.89 13.14
C GLY A 72 -11.06 -22.84 14.43
N GLY A 73 -9.74 -22.64 14.33
CA GLY A 73 -8.81 -22.55 15.48
C GLY A 73 -8.75 -21.18 16.16
N TYR A 74 -8.18 -21.16 17.37
CA TYR A 74 -7.90 -19.93 18.13
C TYR A 74 -6.87 -19.06 17.38
N GLY A 75 -7.26 -17.85 16.95
CA GLY A 75 -6.44 -16.93 16.16
C GLY A 75 -5.53 -16.00 16.95
N GLY A 76 -5.29 -16.30 18.23
CA GLY A 76 -4.49 -15.45 19.12
C GLY A 76 -5.32 -14.41 19.88
N GLY A 77 -4.66 -13.58 20.68
CA GLY A 77 -5.32 -12.53 21.45
C GLY A 77 -4.48 -11.26 21.50
N LYS A 78 -5.12 -10.09 21.54
CA LYS A 78 -4.44 -8.79 21.71
C LYS A 78 -4.30 -8.43 23.20
N TRP A 79 -3.44 -9.15 23.91
CA TRP A 79 -3.24 -9.00 25.36
C TRP A 79 -2.63 -7.64 25.73
N GLY A 80 -1.88 -7.04 24.82
CA GLY A 80 -1.23 -5.74 25.03
C GLY A 80 -2.18 -4.60 25.41
N ARG A 81 -3.46 -4.67 25.02
CA ARG A 81 -4.45 -3.65 25.40
C ARG A 81 -4.70 -3.62 26.90
N TYR A 82 -4.71 -4.78 27.57
CA TYR A 82 -4.93 -4.85 29.02
C TYR A 82 -3.75 -4.30 29.82
N LEU A 83 -2.55 -4.33 29.23
CA LEU A 83 -1.35 -3.80 29.85
C LEU A 83 -1.17 -2.30 29.56
N ARG A 84 -1.41 -1.87 28.32
CA ARG A 84 -1.01 -0.54 27.82
C ARG A 84 -2.16 0.43 27.61
N ALA A 85 -3.40 -0.02 27.38
CA ALA A 85 -4.50 0.90 27.13
C ALA A 85 -4.83 1.67 28.40
N PRO A 86 -5.20 2.97 28.32
CA PRO A 86 -5.69 3.72 29.48
C PRO A 86 -7.06 3.21 29.95
N ASP A 87 -7.43 3.50 31.19
CA ASP A 87 -8.73 3.06 31.77
C ASP A 87 -9.93 3.54 30.95
N PHE A 88 -9.81 4.75 30.38
CA PHE A 88 -10.79 5.33 29.46
C PHE A 88 -11.13 4.43 28.26
N TYR A 89 -10.19 3.64 27.74
CA TYR A 89 -10.48 2.67 26.68
C TYR A 89 -11.53 1.64 27.14
N PHE A 90 -11.40 1.13 28.37
CA PHE A 90 -12.32 0.14 28.92
C PHE A 90 -13.66 0.74 29.35
N GLU A 91 -13.70 2.03 29.68
CA GLU A 91 -14.95 2.77 29.87
C GLU A 91 -15.73 2.83 28.56
N ILE A 92 -15.11 3.28 27.47
CA ILE A 92 -15.73 3.31 26.14
C ILE A 92 -16.23 1.91 25.74
N MET A 93 -15.40 0.88 25.90
CA MET A 93 -15.79 -0.48 25.50
C MET A 93 -16.92 -1.07 26.35
N ARG A 94 -17.06 -0.65 27.62
CA ARG A 94 -18.19 -1.08 28.47
C ARG A 94 -19.50 -0.40 28.08
N GLU A 95 -19.45 0.88 27.72
CA GLU A 95 -20.65 1.68 27.43
C GLU A 95 -21.12 1.57 25.97
N PHE A 96 -20.17 1.43 25.03
CA PHE A 96 -20.44 1.50 23.59
C PHE A 96 -19.89 0.30 22.81
N GLY A 97 -19.34 -0.71 23.47
CA GLY A 97 -18.69 -1.85 22.82
C GLY A 97 -19.59 -2.60 21.84
N ASP A 98 -20.88 -2.65 22.11
CA ASP A 98 -21.93 -3.26 21.28
C ASP A 98 -22.24 -2.45 20.01
N LYS A 99 -21.83 -1.18 19.95
CA LYS A 99 -21.99 -0.30 18.78
C LYS A 99 -20.77 -0.33 17.84
N PHE A 100 -19.69 -0.96 18.25
CA PHE A 100 -18.48 -1.07 17.43
C PHE A 100 -18.40 -2.43 16.75
N ILE A 101 -17.90 -2.40 15.52
CA ILE A 101 -17.53 -3.59 14.75
C ILE A 101 -16.07 -3.48 14.33
N ARG A 102 -15.37 -4.61 14.22
CA ARG A 102 -13.98 -4.58 13.75
C ARG A 102 -13.98 -4.24 12.27
N LEU A 103 -13.02 -3.44 11.83
CA LEU A 103 -12.89 -3.09 10.42
C LEU A 103 -12.76 -4.31 9.51
N GLY A 104 -11.98 -5.32 9.94
CA GLY A 104 -11.80 -6.56 9.19
C GLY A 104 -13.07 -7.42 9.06
N ASP A 105 -14.14 -7.10 9.79
CA ASP A 105 -15.45 -7.74 9.63
C ASP A 105 -16.32 -7.04 8.59
N ILE A 106 -15.96 -5.84 8.14
CA ILE A 106 -16.75 -5.03 7.20
C ILE A 106 -16.00 -4.62 5.93
N ALA A 107 -14.68 -4.79 5.91
CA ALA A 107 -13.83 -4.48 4.77
C ALA A 107 -12.66 -5.46 4.66
N SER A 108 -12.26 -5.77 3.43
CA SER A 108 -10.97 -6.40 3.11
C SER A 108 -9.90 -5.34 3.17
N ILE A 109 -8.81 -5.63 3.89
CA ILE A 109 -7.67 -4.73 4.06
C ILE A 109 -6.51 -5.37 3.29
N ARG A 110 -5.99 -4.67 2.28
CA ARG A 110 -4.96 -5.19 1.38
C ARG A 110 -3.74 -4.29 1.39
N PHE A 111 -2.57 -4.83 1.06
CA PHE A 111 -1.43 -3.97 0.75
C PHE A 111 -1.69 -3.26 -0.58
N GLY A 112 -1.15 -2.05 -0.71
CA GLY A 112 -0.97 -1.43 -2.01
C GLY A 112 0.02 -2.21 -2.89
N ILE A 113 0.32 -1.67 -4.06
CA ILE A 113 1.17 -2.30 -5.07
C ILE A 113 2.55 -2.64 -4.49
N LYS A 114 2.84 -3.94 -4.39
CA LYS A 114 4.17 -4.49 -4.09
C LYS A 114 4.98 -4.57 -5.38
N SER A 115 5.67 -3.48 -5.71
CA SER A 115 6.34 -3.34 -7.01
C SER A 115 7.64 -4.14 -7.13
N GLY A 116 8.34 -4.37 -6.01
CA GLY A 116 9.69 -4.94 -5.95
C GLY A 116 10.81 -3.94 -6.31
N CYS A 117 10.48 -2.79 -6.94
CA CYS A 117 11.45 -1.75 -7.28
C CYS A 117 10.78 -0.38 -7.52
N ASP A 118 10.42 0.33 -6.45
CA ASP A 118 9.75 1.63 -6.55
C ASP A 118 10.56 2.68 -7.35
N ALA A 119 11.90 2.56 -7.35
CA ALA A 119 12.78 3.40 -8.16
C ALA A 119 12.50 3.31 -9.67
N PHE A 120 12.01 2.16 -10.14
CA PHE A 120 11.63 1.93 -11.53
C PHE A 120 10.11 2.04 -11.74
N PHE A 121 9.32 1.41 -10.87
CA PHE A 121 7.87 1.30 -11.05
C PHE A 121 7.09 2.54 -10.63
N MET A 122 7.63 3.36 -9.72
CA MET A 122 6.95 4.54 -9.17
C MET A 122 7.77 5.82 -9.39
N PRO A 123 8.14 6.16 -10.64
CA PRO A 123 8.93 7.34 -10.93
C PRO A 123 8.15 8.63 -10.61
N ARG A 124 8.89 9.74 -10.49
CA ARG A 124 8.28 11.06 -10.25
C ARG A 124 7.84 11.69 -11.56
N ASP A 125 6.66 12.29 -11.59
CA ASP A 125 6.25 13.16 -12.70
C ASP A 125 6.95 14.51 -12.55
N VAL A 126 7.84 14.81 -13.51
CA VAL A 126 8.61 16.06 -13.57
C VAL A 126 8.22 16.90 -14.80
N SER A 127 7.08 16.60 -15.43
CA SER A 127 6.63 17.27 -16.66
C SER A 127 6.56 18.80 -16.50
N LYS A 128 6.06 19.28 -15.37
CA LYS A 128 5.94 20.73 -15.09
C LYS A 128 7.31 21.40 -14.98
N ASP A 129 8.23 20.79 -14.25
CA ASP A 129 9.59 21.30 -14.07
C ASP A 129 10.34 21.33 -15.40
N MET A 130 10.21 20.25 -16.20
CA MET A 130 10.85 20.15 -17.52
C MET A 130 10.32 21.19 -18.52
N LEU A 131 9.02 21.47 -18.52
CA LEU A 131 8.43 22.52 -19.35
C LEU A 131 8.89 23.94 -18.93
N ALA A 132 9.18 24.14 -17.65
CA ALA A 132 9.68 25.40 -17.13
C ALA A 132 11.19 25.60 -17.43
N ASP A 133 11.99 24.55 -17.26
CA ASP A 133 13.43 24.56 -17.51
C ASP A 133 13.77 24.68 -19.01
N TYR A 134 12.90 24.13 -19.87
CA TYR A 134 13.05 24.16 -21.33
C TYR A 134 11.82 24.81 -21.99
N PRO A 135 11.68 26.15 -21.89
CA PRO A 135 10.44 26.84 -22.22
C PRO A 135 10.15 26.92 -23.72
N THR A 136 11.14 26.72 -24.60
CA THR A 136 10.97 26.85 -26.06
C THR A 136 11.25 25.55 -26.80
N GLU A 137 10.63 25.38 -27.98
CA GLU A 137 10.92 24.26 -28.89
C GLU A 137 12.40 24.20 -29.34
N LYS A 138 13.11 25.32 -29.29
CA LYS A 138 14.56 25.37 -29.59
C LYS A 138 15.41 24.87 -28.42
N ASP A 139 14.91 25.02 -27.19
CA ASP A 139 15.59 24.58 -25.98
C ASP A 139 15.24 23.13 -25.65
N TRP A 140 14.07 22.65 -26.06
CA TRP A 140 13.61 21.29 -25.79
C TRP A 140 14.59 20.17 -26.16
N PRO A 141 15.32 20.21 -27.29
CA PRO A 141 16.33 19.20 -27.59
C PRO A 141 17.48 19.11 -26.58
N LYS A 142 17.66 20.12 -25.72
CA LYS A 142 18.67 20.15 -24.65
C LYS A 142 18.21 19.47 -23.36
N SER A 143 16.99 18.94 -23.31
CA SER A 143 16.35 18.32 -22.13
C SER A 143 16.99 17.01 -21.63
N LEU A 144 18.05 16.54 -22.27
CA LEU A 144 18.80 15.32 -21.91
C LEU A 144 17.92 14.08 -21.68
N LEU A 145 16.74 14.03 -22.32
CA LEU A 145 15.85 12.90 -22.25
C LEU A 145 16.53 11.66 -22.84
N MET A 146 16.36 10.52 -22.16
CA MET A 146 16.89 9.23 -22.61
C MET A 146 16.35 8.82 -23.99
N ARG A 147 15.13 9.28 -24.31
CA ARG A 147 14.55 9.23 -25.65
C ARG A 147 13.93 10.58 -25.99
N SER A 148 14.14 11.06 -27.21
CA SER A 148 13.55 12.32 -27.67
C SER A 148 12.04 12.21 -27.85
N CYS A 149 11.31 13.23 -27.38
CA CYS A 149 9.90 13.48 -27.66
C CYS A 149 9.70 14.94 -28.06
N LYS A 150 8.51 15.30 -28.56
CA LYS A 150 8.17 16.69 -28.88
C LYS A 150 7.66 17.40 -27.63
N ARG A 151 7.98 18.69 -27.48
CA ARG A 151 7.48 19.50 -26.36
C ARG A 151 5.95 19.60 -26.38
N SER A 152 5.36 19.76 -27.56
CA SER A 152 3.89 19.78 -27.76
C SER A 152 3.17 18.52 -27.26
N GLU A 153 3.81 17.34 -27.29
CA GLU A 153 3.23 16.10 -26.74
C GLU A 153 3.13 16.17 -25.21
N VAL A 154 4.10 16.83 -24.56
CA VAL A 154 4.10 17.05 -23.10
C VAL A 154 3.11 18.15 -22.70
N GLU A 155 3.04 19.24 -23.46
CA GLU A 155 2.08 20.33 -23.21
C GLU A 155 0.63 19.88 -23.33
N SER A 156 0.34 19.00 -24.30
CA SER A 156 -1.01 18.42 -24.44
C SER A 156 -1.36 17.41 -23.34
N GLY A 157 -0.37 16.96 -22.55
CA GLY A 157 -0.54 15.90 -21.55
C GLY A 157 -0.69 14.50 -22.15
N ALA A 158 -0.43 14.32 -23.44
CA ALA A 158 -0.40 13.00 -24.07
C ALA A 158 0.83 12.18 -23.61
N VAL A 159 1.94 12.88 -23.35
CA VAL A 159 3.19 12.31 -22.83
C VAL A 159 3.54 13.00 -21.52
N LEU A 160 3.92 12.22 -20.52
CA LEU A 160 4.52 12.71 -19.29
C LEU A 160 6.04 12.56 -19.38
N ILE A 161 6.76 13.41 -18.63
CA ILE A 161 8.18 13.24 -18.38
C ILE A 161 8.37 12.72 -16.97
N ILE A 162 8.93 11.52 -16.87
CA ILE A 162 9.13 10.82 -15.60
C ILE A 162 10.62 10.76 -15.25
N GLN A 163 10.93 10.93 -13.96
CA GLN A 163 12.27 10.75 -13.41
C GLN A 163 12.32 9.44 -12.60
N ALA A 164 13.16 8.51 -13.06
CA ALA A 164 13.43 7.27 -12.34
C ALA A 164 14.34 7.50 -11.13
N GLY A 165 14.46 6.50 -10.25
CA GLY A 165 15.20 6.61 -9.00
C GLY A 165 16.70 6.92 -9.17
N ASP A 166 17.27 6.61 -10.32
CA ASP A 166 18.66 6.91 -10.69
C ASP A 166 18.84 8.30 -11.32
N LYS A 167 17.79 9.12 -11.34
CA LYS A 167 17.73 10.48 -11.90
C LYS A 167 17.74 10.56 -13.42
N THR A 168 17.68 9.44 -14.12
CA THR A 168 17.42 9.45 -15.57
C THR A 168 15.99 9.90 -15.85
N VAL A 169 15.82 10.62 -16.96
CA VAL A 169 14.55 11.25 -17.33
C VAL A 169 14.06 10.65 -18.65
N HIS A 170 12.81 10.19 -18.65
CA HIS A 170 12.22 9.46 -19.75
C HIS A 170 10.85 10.05 -20.10
N PRO A 171 10.52 10.22 -21.39
CA PRO A 171 9.13 10.38 -21.79
C PRO A 171 8.36 9.06 -21.57
N ILE A 172 7.07 9.15 -21.29
CA ILE A 172 6.15 8.02 -21.25
C ILE A 172 4.73 8.46 -21.62
N GLU A 173 4.00 7.68 -22.39
CA GLU A 173 2.61 8.01 -22.73
C GLU A 173 1.72 7.96 -21.48
N LYS A 174 0.77 8.89 -21.40
CA LYS A 174 -0.18 8.98 -20.27
C LYS A 174 -0.99 7.70 -20.06
N GLU A 175 -1.28 6.95 -21.12
CA GLU A 175 -2.03 5.70 -21.03
C GLU A 175 -1.27 4.57 -20.30
N PHE A 176 0.07 4.64 -20.26
CA PHE A 176 0.92 3.63 -19.62
C PHE A 176 1.35 4.01 -18.19
N VAL A 177 0.75 5.04 -17.61
CA VAL A 177 0.99 5.46 -16.23
C VAL A 177 -0.30 5.85 -15.53
N ARG A 178 -0.33 5.69 -14.21
CA ARG A 178 -1.42 6.19 -13.36
C ARG A 178 -0.87 6.96 -12.17
N PRO A 179 -1.55 8.01 -11.69
CA PRO A 179 -1.16 8.67 -10.43
C PRO A 179 -1.12 7.65 -9.28
N GLU A 180 -0.09 7.76 -8.44
CA GLU A 180 0.18 6.80 -7.38
C GLU A 180 0.45 7.51 -6.05
N LEU A 181 -0.25 7.07 -5.01
CA LEU A 181 -0.05 7.57 -3.66
C LEU A 181 1.05 6.79 -2.94
N HIS A 182 2.25 7.36 -2.98
CA HIS A 182 3.43 6.74 -2.37
C HIS A 182 3.50 6.89 -0.85
N SER A 183 3.00 8.01 -0.31
CA SER A 183 3.07 8.32 1.11
C SER A 183 2.02 9.35 1.51
N LEU A 184 1.39 9.13 2.67
CA LEU A 184 0.46 10.08 3.29
C LEU A 184 1.15 11.27 3.95
N MET A 185 2.49 11.30 4.04
CA MET A 185 3.22 12.42 4.67
C MET A 185 2.97 13.77 3.98
N LYS A 186 2.72 13.76 2.66
CA LYS A 186 2.45 14.95 1.86
C LYS A 186 0.97 15.32 1.82
N VAL A 187 0.10 14.46 2.32
CA VAL A 187 -1.35 14.65 2.29
C VAL A 187 -1.77 15.46 3.51
N ASP A 188 -2.22 16.69 3.29
CA ASP A 188 -2.70 17.59 4.35
C ASP A 188 -4.21 17.41 4.64
N ARG A 189 -4.95 16.80 3.72
CA ARG A 189 -6.41 16.63 3.77
C ARG A 189 -6.86 15.19 4.05
N PRO A 190 -8.11 14.98 4.51
CA PRO A 190 -8.68 13.64 4.67
C PRO A 190 -9.13 13.01 3.32
N ILE A 191 -8.79 13.63 2.19
CA ILE A 191 -9.15 13.19 0.84
C ILE A 191 -7.90 13.34 -0.02
N VAL A 192 -7.56 12.32 -0.82
CA VAL A 192 -6.44 12.36 -1.76
C VAL A 192 -6.95 12.67 -3.17
N ARG A 193 -6.25 13.56 -3.87
CA ARG A 193 -6.53 13.90 -5.27
C ARG A 193 -5.29 13.68 -6.16
N PRO A 194 -5.45 13.31 -7.44
CA PRO A 194 -4.35 13.09 -8.36
C PRO A 194 -3.40 14.29 -8.47
N GLU A 195 -3.91 15.52 -8.40
CA GLU A 195 -3.11 16.75 -8.60
C GLU A 195 -2.14 17.03 -7.44
N GLU A 196 -2.36 16.39 -6.29
CA GLU A 196 -1.54 16.50 -5.09
C GLU A 196 -0.39 15.46 -5.08
N LEU A 197 -0.36 14.55 -6.07
CA LEU A 197 0.63 13.49 -6.21
C LEU A 197 1.78 13.92 -7.11
N ASP A 198 3.01 13.58 -6.71
CA ASP A 198 4.23 13.80 -7.51
C ASP A 198 4.78 12.53 -8.15
N ARG A 199 4.08 11.40 -7.96
CA ARG A 199 4.49 10.09 -8.47
C ARG A 199 3.39 9.45 -9.29
N VAL A 200 3.85 8.66 -10.24
CA VAL A 200 3.01 7.80 -11.06
C VAL A 200 3.52 6.37 -10.96
N VAL A 201 2.63 5.40 -11.15
CA VAL A 201 2.97 4.00 -11.31
C VAL A 201 2.97 3.61 -12.78
N LEU A 202 3.96 2.81 -13.19
CA LEU A 202 3.99 2.18 -14.51
C LEU A 202 2.80 1.22 -14.64
N TRP A 203 1.96 1.42 -15.66
CA TRP A 203 0.70 0.72 -15.82
C TRP A 203 0.62 0.03 -17.19
N VAL A 204 1.33 -1.09 -17.34
CA VAL A 204 1.43 -1.84 -18.60
C VAL A 204 1.11 -3.30 -18.36
N ASP A 205 0.00 -3.77 -18.95
CA ASP A 205 -0.50 -5.14 -18.91
C ASP A 205 -0.29 -5.91 -20.23
N LYS A 206 0.23 -5.23 -21.27
CA LYS A 206 0.44 -5.81 -22.60
C LYS A 206 1.86 -6.34 -22.78
N PRO A 207 2.04 -7.42 -23.57
CA PRO A 207 3.35 -7.88 -23.98
C PRO A 207 4.17 -6.81 -24.74
N LEU A 208 5.50 -6.81 -24.54
CA LEU A 208 6.40 -5.82 -25.16
C LEU A 208 6.33 -5.73 -26.68
N HIS A 209 5.95 -6.80 -27.37
CA HIS A 209 5.85 -6.79 -28.83
C HIS A 209 4.66 -5.96 -29.34
N GLU A 210 3.60 -5.83 -28.55
CA GLU A 210 2.39 -5.06 -28.91
C GLU A 210 2.60 -3.55 -28.74
N ILE A 211 3.40 -3.14 -27.77
CA ILE A 211 3.70 -1.74 -27.49
C ILE A 211 4.99 -1.26 -28.17
N LYS A 212 5.52 -2.04 -29.12
CA LYS A 212 6.80 -1.70 -29.78
C LYS A 212 6.72 -0.34 -30.48
N GLY A 213 7.65 0.56 -30.16
CA GLY A 213 7.73 1.91 -30.72
C GLY A 213 7.19 3.01 -29.80
N THR A 214 6.46 2.65 -28.75
CA THR A 214 6.04 3.56 -27.68
C THR A 214 7.21 3.94 -26.78
N TYR A 215 7.09 5.04 -26.05
CA TYR A 215 8.04 5.44 -25.03
C TYR A 215 8.06 4.45 -23.87
N ALA A 216 6.90 3.92 -23.47
CA ALA A 216 6.80 2.84 -22.49
C ALA A 216 7.64 1.60 -22.86
N TYR A 217 7.66 1.20 -24.14
CA TYR A 217 8.52 0.09 -24.60
C TYR A 217 10.00 0.37 -24.34
N ASP A 218 10.47 1.57 -24.64
CA ASP A 218 11.87 1.93 -24.42
C ASP A 218 12.20 2.05 -22.93
N TYR A 219 11.29 2.59 -22.13
CA TYR A 219 11.43 2.67 -20.68
C TYR A 219 11.55 1.28 -20.04
N ILE A 220 10.68 0.34 -20.42
CA ILE A 220 10.73 -1.04 -19.91
C ILE A 220 12.02 -1.73 -20.36
N ARG A 221 12.42 -1.59 -21.63
CA ARG A 221 13.67 -2.19 -22.15
C ARG A 221 14.91 -1.62 -21.49
N TRP A 222 14.90 -0.32 -21.18
CA TRP A 222 15.96 0.32 -20.41
C TRP A 222 16.00 -0.22 -18.98
N GLY A 223 14.84 -0.25 -18.31
CA GLY A 223 14.69 -0.73 -16.93
C GLY A 223 15.07 -2.19 -16.75
N SER A 224 14.84 -3.03 -17.77
CA SER A 224 15.21 -4.45 -17.74
C SER A 224 16.73 -4.68 -17.59
N ARG A 225 17.54 -3.66 -17.88
CA ARG A 225 19.00 -3.70 -17.81
C ARG A 225 19.55 -2.90 -16.63
N GLN A 226 18.71 -2.11 -15.97
CA GLN A 226 19.15 -1.28 -14.86
C GLN A 226 19.20 -2.07 -13.56
N THR A 227 20.12 -1.66 -12.71
CA THR A 227 20.17 -2.10 -11.32
C THR A 227 19.93 -0.90 -10.43
N PHE A 228 19.05 -1.05 -9.45
CA PHE A 228 18.81 -0.04 -8.43
C PHE A 228 19.33 -0.56 -7.11
N THR A 229 20.04 0.28 -6.36
CA THR A 229 20.56 -0.10 -5.05
C THR A 229 19.40 -0.39 -4.10
N SER A 230 19.51 -1.50 -3.37
CA SER A 230 18.62 -1.84 -2.26
C SER A 230 19.44 -1.85 -0.97
N LYS A 231 18.83 -1.47 0.16
CA LYS A 231 19.47 -1.64 1.47
C LYS A 231 19.52 -3.12 1.90
N LYS A 232 18.60 -3.95 1.38
CA LYS A 232 18.34 -5.32 1.84
C LYS A 232 18.95 -6.40 0.95
N SER A 233 19.24 -6.07 -0.31
CA SER A 233 19.67 -7.05 -1.32
C SER A 233 20.76 -6.51 -2.24
N LYS A 234 21.52 -7.44 -2.83
CA LYS A 234 22.52 -7.09 -3.84
C LYS A 234 21.83 -6.43 -5.04
N PRO A 235 22.46 -5.45 -5.70
CA PRO A 235 21.92 -4.88 -6.93
C PRO A 235 21.85 -5.96 -8.01
N VAL A 236 20.63 -6.33 -8.38
CA VAL A 236 20.32 -7.19 -9.53
C VAL A 236 19.49 -6.39 -10.54
N PRO A 237 19.51 -6.77 -11.83
CA PRO A 237 18.58 -6.24 -12.82
C PRO A 237 17.14 -6.28 -12.32
N VAL A 238 16.33 -5.26 -12.63
CA VAL A 238 14.93 -5.18 -12.16
C VAL A 238 14.13 -6.47 -12.39
N PRO A 239 14.20 -7.14 -13.56
CA PRO A 239 13.46 -8.38 -13.80
C PRO A 239 13.90 -9.57 -12.94
N GLU A 240 15.12 -9.55 -12.41
CA GLU A 240 15.70 -10.63 -11.59
C GLU A 240 15.37 -10.46 -10.10
N ARG A 241 14.66 -9.40 -9.71
CA ARG A 241 14.14 -9.27 -8.35
C ARG A 241 13.02 -10.28 -8.13
N SER A 242 12.97 -10.91 -6.94
CA SER A 242 12.01 -11.99 -6.63
C SER A 242 10.57 -11.65 -7.02
N THR A 243 10.09 -10.47 -6.62
CA THR A 243 8.72 -9.99 -6.92
C THR A 243 8.47 -9.75 -8.40
N CYS A 244 9.51 -9.44 -9.18
CA CYS A 244 9.38 -9.22 -10.62
C CYS A 244 9.49 -10.55 -11.39
N GLN A 245 10.39 -11.43 -10.95
CA GLN A 245 10.63 -12.73 -11.56
C GLN A 245 9.42 -13.66 -11.48
N SER A 246 8.60 -13.50 -10.44
CA SER A 246 7.42 -14.31 -10.20
C SER A 246 6.21 -13.96 -11.08
N ARG A 247 6.25 -12.82 -11.78
CA ARG A 247 5.16 -12.36 -12.67
C ARG A 247 5.35 -12.90 -14.08
N GLU A 248 4.24 -13.21 -14.77
CA GLU A 248 4.27 -13.58 -16.19
C GLU A 248 4.93 -12.49 -17.05
N LEU A 249 4.50 -11.24 -16.87
CA LEU A 249 5.16 -10.05 -17.37
C LEU A 249 5.82 -9.35 -16.18
N TRP A 250 7.16 -9.36 -16.11
CA TRP A 250 7.90 -8.83 -14.95
C TRP A 250 7.55 -7.38 -14.58
N TYR A 251 7.11 -6.58 -15.57
CA TYR A 251 6.71 -5.18 -15.42
C TYR A 251 5.22 -4.95 -15.16
N ASN A 252 4.38 -5.99 -15.21
CA ASN A 252 2.94 -5.84 -15.00
C ASN A 252 2.65 -5.76 -13.50
N VAL A 253 2.31 -4.56 -13.03
CA VAL A 253 1.86 -4.29 -11.65
C VAL A 253 0.38 -3.88 -11.60
N THR A 254 -0.35 -4.18 -12.68
CA THR A 254 -1.78 -3.87 -12.82
C THR A 254 -2.64 -4.93 -12.12
N GLY A 255 -3.97 -4.79 -12.21
CA GLY A 255 -4.91 -5.82 -11.74
C GLY A 255 -5.48 -5.60 -10.34
N LEU A 256 -4.87 -4.73 -9.53
CA LEU A 256 -5.45 -4.32 -8.26
C LEU A 256 -6.57 -3.29 -8.49
N GLU A 257 -7.79 -3.66 -8.11
CA GLU A 257 -8.90 -2.71 -7.99
C GLU A 257 -8.58 -1.74 -6.85
N PRO A 258 -8.77 -0.41 -7.03
CA PRO A 258 -8.62 0.56 -5.96
C PRO A 258 -9.72 0.45 -4.90
N GLY A 259 -9.36 0.64 -3.64
CA GLY A 259 -10.29 0.71 -2.52
C GLY A 259 -10.75 2.14 -2.22
N ILE A 260 -11.59 2.28 -1.20
CA ILE A 260 -12.27 3.54 -0.88
C ILE A 260 -11.42 4.50 -0.05
N ALA A 261 -10.33 4.02 0.54
CA ALA A 261 -9.49 4.79 1.44
C ALA A 261 -8.14 4.10 1.68
N PHE A 262 -7.14 4.91 2.02
CA PHE A 262 -5.79 4.46 2.32
C PHE A 262 -5.47 4.55 3.80
N TRP A 263 -4.96 3.45 4.35
CA TRP A 263 -4.51 3.37 5.74
C TRP A 263 -2.99 3.24 5.80
N PRO A 264 -2.25 4.10 6.52
CA PRO A 264 -0.79 4.00 6.60
C PRO A 264 -0.32 2.71 7.28
N MET A 265 0.67 2.02 6.70
CA MET A 265 1.26 0.86 7.37
C MET A 265 1.99 1.24 8.66
N ALA A 266 2.68 2.40 8.62
CA ALA A 266 3.36 2.96 9.77
C ALA A 266 2.98 4.43 9.94
N GLN A 267 2.78 4.85 11.20
CA GLN A 267 2.59 6.25 11.57
C GLN A 267 3.49 6.62 12.75
N GLN A 268 4.03 7.85 12.72
CA GLN A 268 4.73 8.43 13.87
C GLN A 268 3.80 9.40 14.62
N TYR A 269 3.42 10.51 13.99
CA TYR A 269 2.74 11.62 14.67
C TYR A 269 1.27 11.79 14.28
N ARG A 270 0.90 11.45 13.04
CA ARG A 270 -0.44 11.72 12.49
C ARG A 270 -1.07 10.42 12.01
N HIS A 271 -2.27 10.12 12.52
CA HIS A 271 -3.06 8.97 12.11
C HIS A 271 -4.18 9.45 11.19
N ILE A 272 -3.90 9.55 9.89
CA ILE A 272 -4.87 9.90 8.86
C ILE A 272 -5.26 8.63 8.12
N ILE A 273 -6.55 8.46 7.88
CA ILE A 273 -7.06 7.52 6.88
C ILE A 273 -7.70 8.40 5.82
N ALA A 274 -7.07 8.47 4.64
CA ALA A 274 -7.50 9.40 3.61
C ALA A 274 -8.46 8.70 2.64
N ALA A 275 -9.59 9.34 2.33
CA ALA A 275 -10.54 8.83 1.35
C ALA A 275 -9.96 8.87 -0.06
N ASN A 276 -10.33 7.87 -0.86
CA ASN A 276 -9.90 7.67 -2.25
C ASN A 276 -11.09 7.76 -3.23
N PRO A 277 -11.74 8.94 -3.38
CA PRO A 277 -12.91 9.07 -4.25
C PRO A 277 -12.58 8.92 -5.74
N GLU A 278 -11.30 9.05 -6.12
CA GLU A 278 -10.86 9.04 -7.52
C GLU A 278 -10.22 7.71 -7.94
N ASN A 279 -10.34 6.65 -7.12
CA ASN A 279 -9.84 5.31 -7.43
C ASN A 279 -8.35 5.30 -7.78
N LEU A 280 -7.54 5.99 -6.98
CA LEU A 280 -6.09 6.03 -7.10
C LEU A 280 -5.46 4.71 -6.65
N SER A 281 -4.32 4.38 -7.23
CA SER A 281 -3.47 3.28 -6.74
C SER A 281 -2.55 3.77 -5.62
N CYS A 282 -2.16 2.88 -4.72
CA CYS A 282 -1.19 3.19 -3.66
C CYS A 282 -0.04 2.19 -3.62
N ASN A 283 1.10 2.62 -3.08
CA ASN A 283 2.25 1.77 -2.78
C ASN A 283 1.96 0.82 -1.60
N HIS A 284 2.68 -0.31 -1.55
CA HIS A 284 2.58 -1.29 -0.45
C HIS A 284 2.78 -0.71 0.95
N ASN A 285 3.42 0.45 1.12
CA ASN A 285 3.54 1.18 2.39
C ASN A 285 2.18 1.68 2.95
N LEU A 286 1.12 1.58 2.15
CA LEU A 286 -0.26 1.87 2.52
C LEU A 286 -1.09 0.60 2.36
N PHE A 287 -2.12 0.48 3.19
CA PHE A 287 -3.17 -0.49 3.00
C PHE A 287 -4.35 0.15 2.26
N ASP A 288 -4.92 -0.61 1.33
CA ASP A 288 -6.13 -0.26 0.61
C ASP A 288 -7.36 -0.93 1.24
N LEU A 289 -8.45 -0.17 1.37
CA LEU A 289 -9.66 -0.60 2.09
C LEU A 289 -10.81 -0.89 1.13
N HIS A 290 -11.27 -2.14 1.10
CA HIS A 290 -12.35 -2.61 0.22
C HIS A 290 -13.56 -3.05 1.03
N PRO A 291 -14.65 -2.25 1.09
CA PRO A 291 -15.83 -2.62 1.84
C PRO A 291 -16.52 -3.87 1.26
N PHE A 292 -17.10 -4.69 2.12
CA PHE A 292 -17.90 -5.83 1.66
C PHE A 292 -19.21 -5.35 1.02
N LYS A 293 -19.51 -5.82 -0.20
CA LYS A 293 -20.70 -5.43 -0.97
C LYS A 293 -22.02 -5.67 -0.20
N SER A 294 -22.05 -6.65 0.70
CA SER A 294 -23.23 -7.01 1.49
C SER A 294 -23.66 -5.98 2.55
N ILE A 295 -22.81 -5.00 2.86
CA ILE A 295 -23.07 -4.05 3.96
C ILE A 295 -23.69 -2.75 3.46
N TRP A 296 -23.47 -2.39 2.20
CA TRP A 296 -23.90 -1.11 1.61
C TRP A 296 -25.22 -1.18 0.82
N THR A 297 -25.96 -2.29 0.89
CA THR A 297 -27.28 -2.45 0.24
C THR A 297 -28.45 -1.88 1.05
N ARG A 298 -28.19 -1.21 2.18
CA ARG A 298 -29.22 -0.38 2.82
C ARG A 298 -29.11 1.03 2.25
N GLU A 299 -30.03 1.33 1.34
CA GLU A 299 -30.35 2.65 0.82
C GLU A 299 -30.17 3.72 1.92
N LEU A 300 -29.32 4.72 1.63
CA LEU A 300 -29.37 6.04 2.25
C LEU A 300 -30.38 6.89 1.48
#